data_AF-A0A2U8X0F1-F1
#
_entry.id   AF-A0A2U8X0F1-F1
#
_cell.length_a   1.000
_cell.length_b   1.000
_cell.length_c   1.000
_cell.angle_alpha   90.00
_cell.angle_beta   90.00
_cell.angle_gamma   90.00
#
_symmetry.space_group_name_H-M   'P 1'
#
loop_
_entity.id
_entity.type
_entity.pdbx_description
1 polymer ?
#
loop_
_entity_poly.entity_id
_entity_poly.type
_entity_poly.pdbx_seq_one_letter_code
_entity_poly.pdbx_strand_id
1 'polypeptide(L)'
;MTKQHNHTGRSEKAADHVRLYAWLMNSPAWKALTPVARALYVLLKAVYKGNNNGSLVLSTRQAAEDLHISKTTAANAFSELQVHGFIEAMIRGSFGGRKDRRATE
;
A
#
# COMPACT_ATOMS: atom_id res chain seq x y z
N MET A 1 -4.43 -29.52 11.74
CA MET A 1 -4.24 -29.43 10.27
C MET A 1 -2.79 -29.73 9.98
N THR A 2 -2.49 -30.93 9.50
CA THR A 2 -1.14 -31.39 9.13
C THR A 2 -0.65 -30.57 7.94
N LYS A 3 0.50 -29.90 8.08
CA LYS A 3 1.12 -29.10 7.02
C LYS A 3 1.53 -30.05 5.89
N GLN A 4 0.83 -29.98 4.76
CA GLN A 4 1.21 -30.72 3.55
C GLN A 4 2.59 -30.20 3.11
N HIS A 5 3.56 -31.10 3.04
CA HIS A 5 4.87 -30.82 2.46
C HIS A 5 4.84 -31.25 1.00
N ASN A 6 5.37 -30.43 0.10
CA ASN A 6 5.50 -30.83 -1.29
C ASN A 6 6.52 -31.98 -1.44
N HIS A 7 6.61 -32.60 -2.61
CA HIS A 7 7.52 -33.72 -2.89
C HIS A 7 9.01 -33.42 -2.60
N THR A 8 9.39 -32.15 -2.43
CA THR A 8 10.74 -31.70 -2.03
C THR A 8 10.90 -31.44 -0.53
N GLY A 9 9.92 -31.80 0.30
CA GLY A 9 9.94 -31.56 1.75
C GLY A 9 9.71 -30.10 2.16
N ARG A 10 9.38 -29.21 1.23
CA ARG A 10 9.06 -27.81 1.54
C ARG A 10 7.61 -27.73 1.97
N SER A 11 7.35 -27.06 3.10
CA SER A 11 5.98 -26.70 3.44
C SER A 11 5.37 -25.87 2.34
N GLU A 12 4.10 -26.11 2.02
CA GLU A 12 3.36 -25.21 1.14
C GLU A 12 3.56 -23.75 1.55
N LYS A 13 3.77 -22.90 0.55
CA LYS A 13 4.03 -21.49 0.76
C LYS A 13 2.78 -20.88 1.39
N ALA A 14 2.92 -20.35 2.61
CA ALA A 14 1.82 -19.65 3.26
C ALA A 14 1.33 -18.49 2.38
N ALA A 15 0.04 -18.16 2.49
CA ALA A 15 -0.54 -17.02 1.79
C ALA A 15 0.18 -15.71 2.16
N ASP A 16 0.18 -14.76 1.24
CA ASP A 16 0.80 -13.45 1.46
C ASP A 16 0.02 -12.69 2.57
N HIS A 17 0.76 -12.00 3.44
CA HIS A 17 0.19 -11.25 4.57
C HIS A 17 0.90 -9.91 4.77
N VAL A 18 0.17 -8.93 5.31
CA VAL A 18 0.73 -7.65 5.74
C VAL A 18 1.00 -7.68 7.24
N ARG A 19 2.19 -7.24 7.65
CA ARG A 19 2.54 -7.08 9.07
C ARG A 19 2.51 -5.60 9.46
N LEU A 20 1.72 -5.28 10.47
CA LEU A 20 1.81 -4.02 11.19
C LEU A 20 2.44 -4.28 12.55
N TYR A 21 3.51 -3.54 12.87
CA TYR A 21 4.16 -3.66 14.16
C TYR A 21 3.44 -2.85 15.23
N ALA A 22 3.37 -3.37 16.46
CA ALA A 22 2.73 -2.68 17.57
C ALA A 22 3.34 -1.30 17.85
N TRP A 23 4.67 -1.16 17.71
CA TRP A 23 5.35 0.14 17.87
C TRP A 23 4.90 1.18 16.84
N LEU A 24 4.63 0.74 15.60
CA LEU A 24 4.11 1.62 14.53
C LEU A 24 2.72 2.10 14.91
N MET A 25 1.85 1.19 15.32
CA MET A 25 0.46 1.50 15.68
C MET A 25 0.37 2.36 16.95
N ASN A 26 1.35 2.26 17.84
CA ASN A 26 1.42 3.06 19.06
C ASN A 26 2.01 4.46 18.83
N SER A 27 2.61 4.73 17.68
CA SER A 27 3.20 6.03 17.37
C SER A 27 2.13 7.14 17.31
N PRO A 28 2.45 8.38 17.75
CA PRO A 28 1.54 9.52 17.62
C PRO A 28 1.12 9.78 16.18
N ALA A 29 2.05 9.62 15.22
CA ALA A 29 1.79 9.78 13.80
C ALA A 29 0.70 8.82 13.32
N TRP A 30 0.75 7.54 13.71
CA TRP A 30 -0.28 6.57 13.34
C TRP A 30 -1.63 6.88 13.98
N LYS A 31 -1.62 7.28 15.25
CA LYS A 31 -2.84 7.61 15.98
C LYS A 31 -3.54 8.85 15.44
N ALA A 32 -2.79 9.79 14.88
CA ALA A 32 -3.33 10.98 14.23
C ALA A 32 -4.03 10.68 12.89
N LEU A 33 -3.67 9.58 12.22
CA LEU A 33 -4.27 9.21 10.93
C LEU A 33 -5.77 8.92 11.03
N THR A 34 -6.51 9.37 10.02
CA THR A 34 -7.88 8.97 9.75
C THR A 34 -7.98 7.46 9.49
N PRO A 35 -9.16 6.84 9.74
CA PRO A 35 -9.38 5.43 9.43
C PRO A 35 -9.09 5.09 7.95
N VAL A 36 -9.40 6.00 7.04
CA VAL A 36 -9.16 5.83 5.60
C VAL A 36 -7.67 5.85 5.28
N ALA A 37 -6.90 6.79 5.85
CA ALA A 37 -5.45 6.81 5.67
C ALA A 37 -4.77 5.55 6.22
N ARG A 38 -5.24 5.02 7.36
CA ARG A 38 -4.75 3.73 7.89
C ARG A 38 -5.06 2.57 6.94
N ALA A 39 -6.26 2.51 6.38
CA ALA A 39 -6.64 1.48 5.41
C ALA A 39 -5.78 1.57 4.13
N LEU A 40 -5.56 2.79 3.63
CA LEU A 40 -4.69 3.04 2.50
C LEU A 40 -3.23 2.60 2.77
N TYR A 41 -2.71 2.84 3.97
CA TYR A 41 -1.39 2.36 4.36
C TYR A 41 -1.29 0.82 4.31
N VAL A 42 -2.32 0.12 4.79
CA VAL A 42 -2.35 -1.36 4.72
C VAL A 42 -2.35 -1.84 3.28
N LEU A 43 -3.16 -1.21 2.43
CA LEU A 43 -3.22 -1.53 1.00
C LEU A 43 -1.87 -1.31 0.31
N LEU A 44 -1.20 -0.18 0.59
CA LEU A 44 0.15 0.10 0.11
C LEU A 44 1.14 -0.98 0.56
N LYS A 45 1.07 -1.42 1.82
CA LYS A 45 1.93 -2.50 2.33
C LYS A 45 1.62 -3.87 1.73
N ALA A 46 0.38 -4.12 1.30
CA ALA A 46 0.01 -5.34 0.58
C ALA A 46 0.59 -5.37 -0.85
N VAL A 47 0.59 -4.22 -1.53
CA VAL A 47 1.17 -4.07 -2.88
C VAL A 47 2.70 -4.04 -2.84
N TYR A 48 3.29 -3.60 -1.72
CA TYR A 48 4.73 -3.53 -1.53
C TYR A 48 5.35 -4.93 -1.31
N LYS A 49 6.15 -5.39 -2.27
CA LYS A 49 6.81 -6.71 -2.26
C LYS A 49 8.27 -6.66 -1.80
N GLY A 50 8.72 -5.53 -1.24
CA GLY A 50 10.10 -5.35 -0.75
C GLY A 50 11.11 -4.95 -1.83
N ASN A 51 10.93 -5.46 -3.06
CA ASN A 51 11.81 -5.16 -4.20
C ASN A 51 11.27 -4.07 -5.14
N ASN A 52 10.08 -3.54 -4.85
CA ASN A 52 9.39 -2.54 -5.68
C ASN A 52 9.35 -1.15 -5.02
N ASN A 53 10.32 -0.84 -4.15
CA ASN A 53 10.44 0.50 -3.60
C ASN A 53 10.79 1.49 -4.73
N GLY A 54 10.08 2.62 -4.82
CA GLY A 54 10.24 3.60 -5.89
C GLY A 54 9.60 3.23 -7.24
N SER A 55 9.18 1.97 -7.42
CA SER A 55 8.41 1.51 -8.59
C SER A 55 7.00 1.07 -8.23
N LEU A 56 6.57 1.25 -6.98
CA LEU A 56 5.22 0.99 -6.53
C LEU A 56 4.26 1.95 -7.23
N VAL A 57 3.42 1.39 -8.10
CA VAL A 57 2.41 2.12 -8.83
C VAL A 57 1.07 1.84 -8.17
N LEU A 58 0.60 2.79 -7.37
CA LEU A 58 -0.77 2.81 -6.88
C LEU A 58 -1.34 4.19 -7.18
N SER A 59 -2.36 4.24 -8.04
CA SER A 59 -3.04 5.49 -8.36
C SER A 59 -4.12 5.82 -7.35
N THR A 60 -4.50 7.09 -7.26
CA THR A 60 -5.66 7.56 -6.51
C THR A 60 -6.95 6.86 -6.93
N ARG A 61 -7.12 6.61 -8.25
CA ARG A 61 -8.25 5.87 -8.80
C ARG A 61 -8.28 4.42 -8.35
N GLN A 62 -7.14 3.72 -8.46
CA GLN A 62 -7.04 2.33 -8.04
C GLN A 62 -7.29 2.20 -6.53
N ALA A 63 -6.72 3.10 -5.73
CA ALA A 63 -6.95 3.12 -4.30
C ALA A 63 -8.42 3.39 -3.95
N ALA A 64 -9.10 4.27 -4.70
CA ALA A 64 -10.51 4.55 -4.52
C ALA A 64 -11.39 3.33 -4.84
N GLU A 65 -11.05 2.60 -5.91
CA GLU A 65 -11.72 1.34 -6.28
C GLU A 65 -11.49 0.26 -5.22
N ASP A 66 -10.23 0.02 -4.83
CA ASP A 66 -9.87 -1.05 -3.89
C ASP A 66 -10.42 -0.81 -2.47
N LEU A 67 -10.54 0.45 -2.05
CA LEU A 67 -11.08 0.84 -0.75
C LEU A 67 -12.58 1.16 -0.79
N HIS A 68 -13.21 1.13 -1.96
CA HIS A 68 -14.62 1.52 -2.17
C HIS A 68 -14.97 2.91 -1.61
N ILE A 69 -14.12 3.91 -1.90
CA ILE A 69 -14.29 5.30 -1.46
C ILE A 69 -14.32 6.26 -2.65
N SER A 70 -14.68 7.51 -2.39
CA SER A 70 -14.55 8.55 -3.41
C SER A 70 -13.08 8.83 -3.72
N LYS A 71 -12.82 9.20 -4.98
CA LYS A 71 -11.49 9.64 -5.45
C LYS A 71 -10.92 10.78 -4.62
N THR A 72 -11.74 11.77 -4.27
CA THR A 72 -11.36 12.90 -3.41
C THR A 72 -10.92 12.42 -2.03
N THR A 73 -11.64 11.47 -1.45
CA THR A 73 -11.27 10.88 -0.15
C THR A 73 -9.94 10.12 -0.25
N ALA A 74 -9.73 9.37 -1.34
CA ALA A 74 -8.46 8.67 -1.57
C ALA A 74 -7.29 9.65 -1.71
N ALA A 75 -7.45 10.73 -2.49
CA ALA A 75 -6.44 11.77 -2.67
C ALA A 75 -6.09 12.48 -1.35
N ASN A 76 -7.09 12.77 -0.52
CA ASN A 76 -6.88 13.32 0.82
C ASN A 76 -6.11 12.35 1.72
N ALA A 77 -6.43 11.05 1.67
CA ALA A 77 -5.73 10.03 2.44
C ALA A 77 -4.25 9.88 2.00
N PHE A 78 -3.96 9.97 0.69
CA PHE A 78 -2.57 10.02 0.21
C PHE A 78 -1.81 11.24 0.75
N SER A 79 -2.46 12.41 0.72
CA SER A 79 -1.87 13.65 1.24
C SER A 79 -1.59 13.55 2.74
N GLU A 80 -2.54 12.99 3.50
CA GLU A 80 -2.41 12.76 4.93
C GLU A 80 -1.23 11.83 5.25
N LEU A 81 -1.10 10.70 4.54
CA LEU A 81 0.03 9.79 4.73
C LEU A 81 1.38 10.44 4.41
N GLN A 82 1.44 11.38 3.45
CA GLN A 82 2.65 12.15 3.15
C GLN A 82 2.98 13.13 4.27
N VAL A 83 1.99 13.90 4.74
CA VAL A 83 2.16 14.89 5.82
C VAL A 83 2.64 14.21 7.11
N HIS A 84 2.13 13.02 7.41
CA HIS A 84 2.54 12.23 8.57
C HIS A 84 3.84 11.44 8.35
N GLY A 85 4.48 11.53 7.18
CA GLY A 85 5.77 10.93 6.88
C GLY A 85 5.74 9.41 6.66
N PHE A 86 4.58 8.82 6.37
CA PHE A 86 4.47 7.38 6.10
C PHE A 86 4.86 7.00 4.68
N ILE A 87 4.64 7.91 3.71
CA ILE A 87 4.92 7.68 2.30
C ILE A 87 5.57 8.91 1.68
N GLU A 88 6.36 8.70 0.63
CA GLU A 88 6.95 9.75 -0.19
C GLU A 88 6.67 9.43 -1.67
N ALA A 89 6.13 10.41 -2.40
CA ALA A 89 5.86 10.26 -3.82
C ALA A 89 7.15 10.46 -4.63
N MET A 90 7.78 9.36 -5.04
CA MET A 90 9.08 9.41 -5.73
C MET A 90 8.99 9.91 -7.18
N ILE A 91 7.91 9.60 -7.89
CA ILE A 91 7.70 9.99 -9.30
C ILE A 91 6.25 10.42 -9.46
N ARG A 92 6.03 11.68 -9.85
CA ARG A 92 4.71 12.14 -10.34
C ARG A 92 4.59 11.69 -11.79
N GLY A 93 3.55 10.93 -12.13
CA GLY A 93 3.35 10.45 -13.50
C GLY A 93 3.29 11.63 -14.48
N SER A 94 4.18 11.65 -15.46
CA SER A 94 4.13 12.59 -16.59
C SER A 94 3.49 11.88 -17.78
N PHE A 95 2.56 12.55 -18.47
CA PHE A 95 1.93 12.06 -19.71
C PHE A 95 2.89 11.99 -20.92
N GLY A 96 4.20 12.22 -20.70
CA GLY A 96 5.24 12.11 -21.72
C GLY A 96 5.57 10.66 -22.11
N GLY A 97 4.79 10.10 -23.03
CA GLY A 97 5.30 9.21 -24.09
C GLY A 97 5.72 7.78 -23.73
N ARG A 98 5.66 7.33 -22.48
CA ARG A 98 5.84 5.90 -22.15
C ARG A 98 4.57 5.34 -21.54
N LYS A 99 4.04 4.29 -22.17
CA LYS A 99 2.86 3.53 -21.76
C LYS A 99 3.17 2.72 -20.50
N ASP A 100 3.41 3.42 -19.40
CA ASP A 100 3.49 2.82 -18.08
C ASP A 100 2.08 2.84 -17.45
N ARG A 101 1.71 1.77 -16.74
CA ARG A 101 0.41 1.56 -16.07
C ARG A 101 0.16 2.52 -14.89
N ARG A 102 0.53 3.79 -15.01
CA ARG A 102 0.63 4.76 -13.91
C ARG A 102 -0.45 5.83 -14.06
N ALA A 103 -1.51 5.72 -13.27
CA ALA A 103 -2.55 6.74 -13.17
C ALA A 103 -2.24 7.71 -12.01
N THR A 104 -2.52 9.00 -12.20
CA THR A 104 -2.53 10.01 -11.13
C THR A 104 -3.80 10.87 -11.31
N GLU A 105 -4.54 11.12 -10.23
CA GLU A 105 -5.36 12.33 -10.03
C GLU A 105 -4.66 13.17 -8.96
#